data_AF-A0A0B8WFK9-F1
#
_entry.id   AF-A0A0B8WFK9-F1
#
_cell.length_a   1.000
_cell.length_b   1.000
_cell.length_c   1.000
_cell.angle_alpha   90.00
_cell.angle_beta   90.00
_cell.angle_gamma   90.00
#
_symmetry.space_group_name_H-M   'P 1'
#
loop_
_entity.id
_entity.type
_entity.pdbx_description
1 polymer ?
#
loop_
_entity_poly.entity_id
_entity_poly.type
_entity_poly.pdbx_seq_one_letter_code
_entity_poly.pdbx_strand_id
1 'polypeptide(L)'
;MKNWLVALILILSFRPAEAQQPIDIVFDIDWTTFYTVHPENKNELSAKNLEVEGKFYRPTDYLPEVIEFLLKNHSEVRISFFSGGTKARNIALLNKVTLSDGRSLLDISHRILSFEDLTRVSHNETLKFSEQYKKVLSEGLPDWNPQRTLLIDDQPEFAQKPLKSVSSLGHYNFQESFDAGRSTEKFFPASYEQWQQERRKALVWLAIIENALAESSRSGKDFAGTAQEMWLHATENALLPKQGERLINLLSAPACQKVFVP
;
A
#
# COMPACT_ATOMS: atom_id res chain seq x y z
N MET A 1 -10.81 -35.75 44.31
CA MET A 1 -9.72 -35.43 43.37
C MET A 1 -10.15 -35.32 41.90
N LYS A 2 -11.26 -35.92 41.43
CA LYS A 2 -11.67 -35.87 40.01
C LYS A 2 -12.23 -34.52 39.50
N ASN A 3 -12.88 -33.73 40.36
CA ASN A 3 -13.59 -32.52 39.91
C ASN A 3 -12.66 -31.32 39.62
N TRP A 4 -11.47 -31.27 40.22
CA TRP A 4 -10.50 -30.19 40.01
C TRP A 4 -9.77 -30.34 38.67
N LEU A 5 -9.56 -31.58 38.20
CA LEU A 5 -8.92 -31.85 36.91
C LEU A 5 -9.82 -31.42 35.73
N VAL A 6 -11.13 -31.64 35.86
CA VAL A 6 -12.13 -31.23 34.85
C VAL A 6 -12.24 -29.70 34.77
N ALA A 7 -12.22 -29.01 35.92
CA ALA A 7 -12.21 -27.55 35.96
C ALA A 7 -10.92 -26.97 35.36
N LEU A 8 -9.76 -27.59 35.62
CA LEU A 8 -8.48 -27.16 35.04
C LEU A 8 -8.44 -27.34 33.51
N ILE A 9 -8.98 -28.46 33.00
CA ILE A 9 -9.08 -28.72 31.56
C ILE A 9 -10.03 -27.71 30.89
N LEU A 10 -11.17 -27.40 31.50
CA LEU A 10 -12.10 -26.38 30.98
C LEU A 10 -11.45 -25.00 30.95
N ILE A 11 -10.76 -24.56 32.02
CA ILE A 11 -10.08 -23.26 32.06
C ILE A 11 -8.93 -23.18 31.04
N LEU A 12 -8.19 -24.28 30.83
CA LEU A 12 -7.14 -24.34 29.80
C LEU A 12 -7.69 -24.44 28.36
N SER A 13 -8.95 -24.85 28.19
CA SER A 13 -9.64 -24.91 26.90
C SER A 13 -10.20 -23.54 26.47
N PHE A 14 -10.39 -22.62 27.43
CA PHE A 14 -10.79 -21.24 27.19
C PHE A 14 -9.59 -20.30 27.30
N ARG A 15 -8.50 -20.59 26.57
CA ARG A 15 -7.62 -19.48 26.18
C ARG A 15 -8.46 -18.62 25.24
N PRO A 16 -8.75 -17.34 25.57
CA PRO A 16 -9.32 -16.45 24.57
C PRO A 16 -8.41 -16.56 23.35
N ALA A 17 -8.98 -16.80 22.18
CA ALA A 17 -8.23 -16.68 20.94
C ALA A 17 -7.60 -15.28 20.99
N GLU A 18 -6.29 -15.22 21.18
CA GLU A 18 -5.57 -13.96 21.23
C GLU A 18 -5.85 -13.33 19.87
N ALA A 19 -6.65 -12.26 19.86
CA ALA A 19 -7.09 -11.66 18.62
C ALA A 19 -5.83 -11.28 17.86
N GLN A 20 -5.63 -11.92 16.70
CA GLN A 20 -4.42 -11.77 15.93
C GLN A 20 -4.25 -10.28 15.64
N GLN A 21 -3.14 -9.69 16.11
CA GLN A 21 -2.93 -8.26 15.94
C GLN A 21 -3.00 -7.91 14.46
N PRO A 22 -3.66 -6.82 14.09
CA PRO A 22 -3.81 -6.43 12.69
C PRO A 22 -2.44 -6.17 12.04
N ILE A 23 -2.42 -6.25 10.71
CA ILE A 23 -1.29 -5.82 9.88
C ILE A 23 -1.73 -4.57 9.15
N ASP A 24 -1.03 -3.46 9.39
CA ASP A 24 -1.33 -2.18 8.78
C ASP A 24 -0.44 -1.95 7.57
N ILE A 25 -1.08 -1.79 6.42
CA ILE A 25 -0.42 -1.35 5.19
C ILE A 25 -0.90 0.07 4.93
N VAL A 26 0.02 1.01 5.06
CA VAL A 26 -0.24 2.43 4.85
C VAL A 26 0.35 2.84 3.52
N PHE A 27 -0.48 3.39 2.65
CA PHE A 27 -0.04 3.94 1.39
C PHE A 27 0.02 5.47 1.46
N ASP A 28 1.12 6.03 0.97
CA ASP A 28 1.09 7.42 0.53
C ASP A 28 0.16 7.61 -0.68
N ILE A 29 -0.33 8.84 -0.87
CA ILE A 29 -1.22 9.19 -1.99
C ILE A 29 -0.44 9.72 -3.18
N ASP A 30 0.29 10.82 -3.01
CA ASP A 30 0.83 11.59 -4.12
C ASP A 30 2.09 10.92 -4.68
N TRP A 31 2.11 10.59 -5.96
CA TRP A 31 3.21 9.87 -6.64
C TRP A 31 3.40 8.42 -6.17
N THR A 32 2.76 8.02 -5.08
CA THR A 32 2.67 6.63 -4.64
C THR A 32 1.46 5.93 -5.26
N THR A 33 0.25 6.15 -4.74
CA THR A 33 -0.98 5.48 -5.23
C THR A 33 -1.72 6.28 -6.29
N PHE A 34 -1.44 7.57 -6.43
CA PHE A 34 -2.01 8.45 -7.44
C PHE A 34 -0.96 9.36 -8.05
N TYR A 35 -0.93 9.44 -9.36
CA TYR A 35 -0.19 10.48 -10.08
C TYR A 35 -1.00 11.76 -10.11
N THR A 36 -0.33 12.90 -10.01
CA THR A 36 -0.89 14.17 -10.50
C THR A 36 -0.72 14.20 -12.01
N VAL A 37 -1.76 14.56 -12.74
CA VAL A 37 -1.79 14.60 -14.21
C VAL A 37 -1.93 16.02 -14.70
N HIS A 38 -1.14 16.35 -15.71
CA HIS A 38 -1.18 17.64 -16.41
C HIS A 38 -2.04 17.49 -17.68
N PRO A 39 -3.27 18.01 -17.72
CA PRO A 39 -4.20 17.78 -18.83
C PRO A 39 -3.71 18.37 -20.17
N GLU A 40 -2.78 19.32 -20.14
CA GLU A 40 -2.10 19.86 -21.31
C GLU A 40 -1.15 18.84 -21.98
N ASN A 41 -0.69 17.84 -21.24
CA ASN A 41 0.18 16.79 -21.76
C ASN A 41 -0.65 15.57 -22.17
N LYS A 42 -0.84 15.40 -23.48
CA LYS A 42 -1.61 14.29 -24.05
C LYS A 42 -1.11 12.91 -23.64
N ASN A 43 0.18 12.75 -23.32
CA ASN A 43 0.72 11.46 -22.89
C ASN A 43 0.45 11.15 -21.41
N GLU A 44 -0.06 12.11 -20.63
CA GLU A 44 -0.53 11.87 -19.25
C GLU A 44 -2.06 11.70 -19.20
N LEU A 45 -2.75 11.93 -20.32
CA LEU A 45 -4.18 11.74 -20.42
C LEU A 45 -4.53 10.27 -20.60
N SER A 46 -5.40 9.76 -19.72
CA SER A 46 -5.96 8.42 -19.81
C SER A 46 -7.45 8.43 -19.48
N ALA A 47 -8.18 7.38 -19.89
CA ALA A 47 -9.59 7.20 -19.54
C ALA A 47 -9.82 7.02 -18.02
N LYS A 48 -8.75 6.74 -17.25
CA LYS A 48 -8.79 6.55 -15.79
C LYS A 48 -8.52 7.84 -15.01
N ASN A 49 -8.37 8.97 -15.68
CA ASN A 49 -8.11 10.24 -15.01
C ASN A 49 -9.33 10.71 -14.22
N LEU A 50 -9.08 11.27 -13.04
CA LEU A 50 -10.06 11.68 -12.05
C LEU A 50 -9.86 13.16 -11.76
N GLU A 51 -10.91 13.96 -11.88
CA GLU A 51 -10.87 15.36 -11.46
C GLU A 51 -11.32 15.50 -10.00
N VAL A 52 -10.49 16.14 -9.19
CA VAL A 52 -10.75 16.47 -7.78
C VAL A 52 -10.24 17.89 -7.52
N GLU A 53 -11.13 18.77 -7.06
CA GLU A 53 -10.80 20.17 -6.72
C GLU A 53 -10.06 20.92 -7.85
N GLY A 54 -10.45 20.69 -9.11
CA GLY A 54 -9.84 21.31 -10.29
C GLY A 54 -8.45 20.79 -10.67
N LYS A 55 -7.98 19.71 -10.04
CA LYS A 55 -6.75 19.00 -10.40
C LYS A 55 -7.09 17.61 -10.94
N PHE A 56 -6.25 17.11 -11.83
CA PHE A 56 -6.38 15.77 -12.40
C PHE A 56 -5.43 14.81 -11.71
N TYR A 57 -5.96 13.64 -11.40
CA TYR A 57 -5.25 12.55 -10.78
C TYR A 57 -5.45 11.28 -11.57
N ARG A 58 -4.53 10.33 -11.44
CA ARG A 58 -4.67 9.01 -12.04
C ARG A 58 -4.19 7.94 -11.07
N PRO A 59 -5.02 6.96 -10.71
CA PRO A 59 -4.59 5.86 -9.84
C PRO A 59 -3.41 5.11 -10.47
N THR A 60 -2.49 4.64 -9.65
CA THR A 60 -1.46 3.70 -10.07
C THR A 60 -2.11 2.44 -10.65
N ASP A 61 -1.55 1.92 -11.74
CA ASP A 61 -2.07 0.70 -12.34
C ASP A 61 -2.06 -0.44 -11.34
N TYR A 62 -3.08 -1.29 -11.41
CA TYR A 62 -3.32 -2.43 -10.53
C TYR A 62 -3.63 -2.10 -9.06
N LEU A 63 -3.71 -0.82 -8.66
CA LEU A 63 -3.97 -0.45 -7.27
C LEU A 63 -5.28 -1.07 -6.71
N PRO A 64 -6.44 -0.94 -7.38
CA PRO A 64 -7.67 -1.57 -6.89
C PRO A 64 -7.54 -3.08 -6.73
N GLU A 65 -6.95 -3.76 -7.71
CA GLU A 65 -6.80 -5.21 -7.75
C GLU A 65 -5.85 -5.71 -6.65
N VAL A 66 -4.79 -4.95 -6.35
CA VAL A 66 -3.87 -5.24 -5.24
C VAL A 66 -4.59 -5.12 -3.90
N ILE A 67 -5.33 -4.03 -3.68
CA ILE A 67 -6.10 -3.82 -2.44
C ILE A 67 -7.16 -4.92 -2.28
N GLU A 68 -7.88 -5.23 -3.35
CA GLU A 68 -8.89 -6.29 -3.35
C GLU A 68 -8.27 -7.66 -3.04
N PHE A 69 -7.09 -7.95 -3.60
CA PHE A 69 -6.37 -9.18 -3.28
C PHE A 69 -6.08 -9.29 -1.78
N LEU A 70 -5.50 -8.24 -1.21
CA LEU A 70 -5.10 -8.22 0.19
C LEU A 70 -6.31 -8.40 1.11
N LEU A 71 -7.39 -7.65 0.88
CA LEU A 71 -8.60 -7.72 1.69
C LEU A 71 -9.33 -9.07 1.59
N LYS A 72 -9.29 -9.72 0.42
CA LYS A 72 -9.97 -11.00 0.20
C LYS A 72 -9.21 -12.18 0.81
N ASN A 73 -7.88 -12.13 0.81
CA ASN A 73 -7.04 -13.27 1.21
C ASN A 73 -6.49 -13.13 2.64
N HIS A 74 -6.46 -11.93 3.22
CA HIS A 74 -5.89 -11.67 4.55
C HIS A 74 -6.83 -10.85 5.42
N SER A 75 -7.59 -11.55 6.27
CA SER A 75 -8.59 -10.92 7.15
C SER A 75 -8.00 -9.99 8.22
N GLU A 76 -6.72 -10.14 8.52
CA GLU A 76 -5.97 -9.34 9.49
C GLU A 76 -5.39 -8.04 8.88
N VAL A 77 -5.40 -7.90 7.55
CA VAL A 77 -4.83 -6.74 6.87
C VAL A 77 -5.79 -5.56 6.91
N ARG A 78 -5.28 -4.41 7.35
CA ARG A 78 -5.95 -3.11 7.31
C ARG A 78 -5.23 -2.21 6.32
N ILE A 79 -5.99 -1.54 5.46
CA ILE A 79 -5.45 -0.58 4.50
C ILE A 79 -5.71 0.83 4.99
N SER A 80 -4.68 1.66 5.04
CA SER A 80 -4.80 3.09 5.36
C SER A 80 -4.10 3.95 4.32
N PHE A 81 -4.47 5.22 4.24
CA PHE A 81 -3.82 6.19 3.37
C PHE A 81 -3.28 7.37 4.20
N PHE A 82 -2.10 7.88 3.86
CA PHE A 82 -1.50 9.03 4.54
C PHE A 82 -0.76 9.93 3.56
N SER A 83 -1.23 11.16 3.35
CA SER A 83 -0.55 12.16 2.50
C SER A 83 -0.52 13.54 3.17
N GLY A 84 0.40 14.40 2.72
CA GLY A 84 0.43 15.82 3.08
C GLY A 84 -0.65 16.68 2.40
N GLY A 85 -1.59 16.09 1.68
CA GLY A 85 -2.81 16.74 1.17
C GLY A 85 -3.84 17.03 2.26
N THR A 86 -4.77 17.95 1.96
CA THR A 86 -5.91 18.22 2.85
C THR A 86 -6.81 16.98 2.97
N LYS A 87 -7.46 16.83 4.13
CA LYS A 87 -8.42 15.75 4.36
C LYS A 87 -9.53 15.68 3.31
N ALA A 88 -10.10 16.82 2.93
CA ALA A 88 -11.19 16.90 1.95
C ALA A 88 -10.77 16.35 0.58
N ARG A 89 -9.60 16.77 0.10
CA ARG A 89 -9.03 16.29 -1.17
C ARG A 89 -8.80 14.78 -1.13
N ASN A 90 -8.19 14.27 -0.06
CA ASN A 90 -7.88 12.85 0.07
C ASN A 90 -9.15 11.99 0.06
N ILE A 91 -10.18 12.39 0.82
CA ILE A 91 -11.49 11.71 0.84
C ILE A 91 -12.14 11.72 -0.55
N ALA A 92 -12.18 12.89 -1.20
CA ALA A 92 -12.79 13.04 -2.52
C ALA A 92 -12.10 12.17 -3.59
N LEU A 93 -10.77 12.06 -3.52
CA LEU A 93 -9.98 11.24 -4.42
C LEU A 93 -10.20 9.74 -4.19
N LEU A 94 -10.12 9.27 -2.94
CA LEU A 94 -10.30 7.86 -2.60
C LEU A 94 -11.73 7.37 -2.88
N ASN A 95 -12.74 8.24 -2.76
CA ASN A 95 -14.13 7.90 -3.09
C ASN A 95 -14.37 7.63 -4.59
N LYS A 96 -13.49 8.13 -5.48
CA LYS A 96 -13.65 7.98 -6.94
C LYS A 96 -13.10 6.67 -7.49
N VAL A 97 -12.37 5.90 -6.69
CA VAL A 97 -11.78 4.63 -7.12
C VAL A 97 -12.55 3.49 -6.44
N THR A 98 -13.17 2.64 -7.25
CA THR A 98 -14.01 1.53 -6.78
C THR A 98 -13.34 0.17 -7.00
N LEU A 99 -13.53 -0.73 -6.04
CA LEU A 99 -13.21 -2.15 -6.14
C LEU A 99 -14.29 -2.89 -6.94
N SER A 100 -14.05 -4.17 -7.27
CA SER A 100 -15.00 -4.97 -8.05
C SER A 100 -16.35 -5.21 -7.34
N ASP A 101 -16.36 -5.15 -6.01
CA ASP A 101 -17.56 -5.30 -5.16
C ASP A 101 -18.37 -4.01 -4.99
N GLY A 102 -17.94 -2.92 -5.65
CA GLY A 102 -18.60 -1.62 -5.64
C GLY A 102 -18.21 -0.70 -4.48
N ARG A 103 -17.47 -1.18 -3.48
CA ARG A 103 -16.91 -0.31 -2.43
C ARG A 103 -15.81 0.57 -3.01
N SER A 104 -15.71 1.80 -2.54
CA SER A 104 -14.61 2.70 -2.88
C SER A 104 -13.36 2.45 -2.01
N LEU A 105 -12.23 3.03 -2.38
CA LEU A 105 -11.04 3.03 -1.51
C LEU A 105 -11.31 3.77 -0.19
N LEU A 106 -12.22 4.76 -0.21
CA LEU A 106 -12.70 5.42 1.02
C LEU A 106 -13.43 4.42 1.93
N ASP A 107 -14.33 3.61 1.39
CA ASP A 107 -15.17 2.68 2.17
C ASP A 107 -14.35 1.58 2.86
N ILE A 108 -13.24 1.16 2.25
CA ILE A 108 -12.36 0.11 2.80
C ILE A 108 -11.24 0.65 3.70
N SER A 109 -11.06 1.97 3.75
CA SER A 109 -9.95 2.59 4.48
C SER A 109 -10.15 2.44 5.99
N HIS A 110 -9.17 1.86 6.67
CA HIS A 110 -9.11 1.87 8.12
C HIS A 110 -8.87 3.28 8.66
N ARG A 111 -7.91 4.00 8.08
CA ARG A 111 -7.63 5.42 8.36
C ARG A 111 -7.26 6.16 7.08
N ILE A 112 -7.68 7.43 7.03
CA ILE A 112 -7.25 8.40 6.03
C ILE A 112 -6.64 9.56 6.82
N LEU A 113 -5.31 9.61 6.79
CA LEU A 113 -4.50 10.62 7.43
C LEU A 113 -4.08 11.67 6.39
N SER A 114 -3.97 12.90 6.84
CA SER A 114 -3.87 14.11 6.02
C SER A 114 -2.80 15.05 6.55
N PHE A 115 -2.64 16.22 5.92
CA PHE A 115 -1.71 17.27 6.37
C PHE A 115 -1.85 17.57 7.87
N GLU A 116 -3.08 17.63 8.35
CA GLU A 116 -3.41 17.94 9.75
C GLU A 116 -2.92 16.87 10.74
N ASP A 117 -2.64 15.66 10.24
CA ASP A 117 -2.12 14.53 11.02
C ASP A 117 -0.58 14.41 10.92
N LEU A 118 0.10 15.32 10.21
CA LEU A 118 1.55 15.37 10.16
C LEU A 118 2.13 16.01 11.42
N THR A 119 3.23 15.44 11.92
CA THR A 119 4.00 16.03 13.01
C THR A 119 5.00 17.01 12.43
N ARG A 120 4.93 18.29 12.81
CA ARG A 120 5.97 19.27 12.48
C ARG A 120 7.21 19.02 13.34
N VAL A 121 8.32 18.67 12.70
CA VAL A 121 9.61 18.37 13.36
C VAL A 121 10.63 19.49 13.22
N SER A 122 10.39 20.46 12.33
CA SER A 122 11.22 21.65 12.19
C SER A 122 10.38 22.88 11.84
N HIS A 123 10.78 24.02 12.40
CA HIS A 123 10.22 25.34 12.06
C HIS A 123 11.07 26.10 11.03
N ASN A 124 12.18 25.52 10.56
CA ASN A 124 12.99 26.14 9.53
C ASN A 124 12.32 25.97 8.16
N GLU A 125 11.77 27.07 7.64
CA GLU A 125 11.02 27.10 6.37
C GLU A 125 11.91 26.91 5.13
N THR A 126 13.24 26.94 5.27
CA THR A 126 14.17 26.68 4.16
C THR A 126 14.39 25.20 3.87
N LEU A 127 14.00 24.32 4.80
CA LEU A 127 14.11 22.87 4.64
C LEU A 127 13.05 22.34 3.67
N LYS A 128 13.27 21.14 3.11
CA LYS A 128 12.24 20.46 2.32
C LYS A 128 11.03 20.15 3.18
N PHE A 129 9.87 20.02 2.54
CA PHE A 129 8.63 19.66 3.23
C PHE A 129 8.77 18.39 4.09
N SER A 130 9.44 17.36 3.56
CA SER A 130 9.71 16.10 4.27
C SER A 130 10.74 16.19 5.39
N GLU A 131 11.45 17.31 5.51
CA GLU A 131 12.34 17.62 6.63
C GLU A 131 11.66 18.50 7.67
N GLN A 132 10.63 19.25 7.29
CA GLN A 132 9.81 20.07 8.19
C GLN A 132 8.71 19.25 8.88
N TYR A 133 8.14 18.28 8.16
CA TYR A 133 7.03 17.46 8.61
C TYR A 133 7.38 15.98 8.50
N LYS A 134 6.78 15.15 9.36
CA LYS A 134 6.95 13.69 9.35
C LYS A 134 5.63 12.97 9.55
N LYS A 135 5.55 11.76 8.98
CA LYS A 135 4.48 10.80 9.20
C LYS A 135 4.77 10.00 10.47
N VAL A 136 3.96 10.20 11.51
CA VAL A 136 4.06 9.52 12.82
C VAL A 136 2.80 8.69 13.06
N LEU A 137 2.85 7.40 12.71
CA LEU A 137 1.66 6.54 12.74
C LEU A 137 1.19 6.15 14.15
N SER A 138 2.05 6.29 15.17
CA SER A 138 1.65 6.05 16.57
C SER A 138 0.56 6.99 17.06
N GLU A 139 0.38 8.14 16.40
CA GLU A 139 -0.64 9.14 16.74
C GLU A 139 -1.93 8.98 15.91
N GLY A 140 -1.83 8.37 14.73
CA GLY A 140 -2.94 8.25 13.76
C GLY A 140 -3.58 6.86 13.67
N LEU A 141 -2.87 5.80 14.05
CA LEU A 141 -3.38 4.42 14.00
C LEU A 141 -3.65 3.87 15.41
N PRO A 142 -4.87 3.37 15.70
CA PRO A 142 -5.14 2.69 16.95
C PRO A 142 -4.37 1.37 17.00
N ASP A 143 -3.82 1.05 18.16
CA ASP A 143 -3.05 -0.18 18.42
C ASP A 143 -1.83 -0.32 17.50
N TRP A 144 -1.24 0.81 17.09
CA TRP A 144 -0.09 0.85 16.20
C TRP A 144 1.05 -0.03 16.72
N ASN A 145 1.53 -0.91 15.85
CA ASN A 145 2.70 -1.75 16.10
C ASN A 145 3.71 -1.58 14.96
N PRO A 146 4.92 -1.02 15.21
CA PRO A 146 5.92 -0.82 14.17
C PRO A 146 6.41 -2.13 13.53
N GLN A 147 6.22 -3.27 14.18
CA GLN A 147 6.56 -4.60 13.64
C GLN A 147 5.46 -5.20 12.74
N ARG A 148 4.31 -4.53 12.65
CA ARG A 148 3.16 -4.96 11.86
C ARG A 148 2.62 -3.85 10.98
N THR A 149 3.34 -2.75 10.87
CA THR A 149 2.96 -1.57 10.10
C THR A 149 4.01 -1.28 9.05
N LEU A 150 3.63 -1.30 7.77
CA LEU A 150 4.48 -0.93 6.65
C LEU A 150 3.92 0.33 5.98
N LEU A 151 4.76 1.35 5.82
CA LEU A 151 4.46 2.51 4.98
C LEU A 151 5.10 2.34 3.59
N ILE A 152 4.31 2.50 2.54
CA ILE A 152 4.77 2.56 1.15
C ILE A 152 4.66 4.02 0.71
N ASP A 153 5.79 4.64 0.36
CA ASP A 153 5.91 6.07 0.14
C ASP A 153 6.98 6.36 -0.91
N ASP A 154 6.78 7.33 -1.80
CA ASP A 154 7.80 7.74 -2.76
C ASP A 154 8.99 8.43 -2.09
N GLN A 155 8.78 8.97 -0.88
CA GLN A 155 9.78 9.57 0.01
C GLN A 155 9.86 8.82 1.34
N PRO A 156 10.55 7.67 1.41
CA PRO A 156 10.62 6.89 2.65
C PRO A 156 11.19 7.64 3.85
N GLU A 157 12.00 8.68 3.63
CA GLU A 157 12.52 9.56 4.67
C GLU A 157 11.42 10.37 5.39
N PHE A 158 10.23 10.44 4.82
CA PHE A 158 9.09 11.16 5.38
C PHE A 158 8.52 10.45 6.62
N ALA A 159 8.81 9.16 6.76
CA ALA A 159 8.50 8.36 7.93
C ALA A 159 9.38 8.70 9.14
N GLN A 160 8.77 8.86 10.31
CA GLN A 160 9.50 8.96 11.56
C GLN A 160 9.81 7.56 12.12
N LYS A 161 11.08 7.29 12.44
CA LYS A 161 11.46 6.05 13.12
C LYS A 161 10.68 5.90 14.44
N PRO A 162 10.26 4.68 14.83
CA PRO A 162 10.67 3.38 14.28
C PRO A 162 9.82 2.86 13.10
N LEU A 163 8.93 3.67 12.53
CA LEU A 163 8.12 3.27 11.37
C LEU A 163 9.01 2.77 10.23
N LYS A 164 8.70 1.57 9.73
CA LYS A 164 9.33 1.02 8.54
C LYS A 164 8.61 1.60 7.32
N SER A 165 9.39 2.27 6.48
CA SER A 165 8.94 2.78 5.19
C SER A 165 9.78 2.19 4.08
N VAL A 166 9.15 2.00 2.93
CA VAL A 166 9.77 1.52 1.69
C VAL A 166 9.39 2.43 0.53
N SER A 167 10.27 2.52 -0.46
CA SER A 167 10.00 3.32 -1.66
C SER A 167 8.81 2.75 -2.43
N SER A 168 7.92 3.60 -2.93
CA SER A 168 6.88 3.21 -3.89
C SER A 168 7.44 2.63 -5.19
N LEU A 169 8.76 2.68 -5.40
CA LEU A 169 9.47 2.39 -6.65
C LEU A 169 9.20 3.50 -7.68
N GLY A 170 10.27 4.16 -8.10
CA GLY A 170 10.22 5.30 -9.02
C GLY A 170 9.62 6.57 -8.39
N HIS A 171 9.96 7.72 -8.97
CA HIS A 171 9.33 9.00 -8.70
C HIS A 171 9.18 9.66 -10.06
N TYR A 172 8.18 9.19 -10.82
CA TYR A 172 7.94 9.57 -12.21
C TYR A 172 6.54 10.13 -12.43
N ASN A 173 6.44 11.09 -13.35
CA ASN A 173 5.18 11.51 -13.90
C ASN A 173 4.51 10.35 -14.65
N PHE A 174 3.19 10.30 -14.58
CA PHE A 174 2.44 9.30 -15.33
C PHE A 174 2.66 9.47 -16.84
N GLN A 175 2.83 8.34 -17.54
CA GLN A 175 2.87 8.30 -19.01
C GLN A 175 2.10 7.09 -19.51
N GLU A 176 1.10 7.34 -20.36
CA GLU A 176 0.29 6.32 -21.03
C GLU A 176 1.16 5.43 -21.92
N SER A 177 2.17 6.01 -22.56
CA SER A 177 3.18 5.31 -23.37
C SER A 177 4.59 5.83 -23.09
N PHE A 178 5.61 4.98 -23.24
CA PHE A 178 7.00 5.40 -23.08
C PHE A 178 7.41 6.44 -24.13
N ASP A 179 7.84 7.61 -23.68
CA ASP A 179 8.35 8.69 -24.54
C ASP A 179 9.87 8.80 -24.44
N ALA A 180 10.57 8.19 -25.40
CA ALA A 180 12.03 8.24 -25.47
C ALA A 180 12.57 9.68 -25.63
N GLY A 181 11.79 10.59 -26.21
CA GLY A 181 12.18 12.00 -26.41
C GLY A 181 12.31 12.77 -25.10
N ARG A 182 11.70 12.26 -24.02
CA ARG A 182 11.71 12.87 -22.68
C ARG A 182 12.51 12.09 -21.66
N SER A 183 13.26 11.07 -22.09
CA SER A 183 14.04 10.17 -21.22
C SER A 183 15.11 10.86 -20.37
N THR A 184 15.51 12.07 -20.73
CA THR A 184 16.48 12.89 -19.96
C THR A 184 15.80 13.93 -19.07
N GLU A 185 14.48 14.09 -19.16
CA GLU A 185 13.74 15.04 -18.34
C GLU A 185 13.59 14.54 -16.90
N LYS A 186 13.59 15.49 -15.97
CA LYS A 186 13.36 15.17 -14.56
C LYS A 186 11.98 14.53 -14.39
N PHE A 187 11.93 13.44 -13.64
CA PHE A 187 10.70 12.67 -13.38
C PHE A 187 10.12 11.95 -14.60
N PHE A 188 10.93 11.74 -15.64
CA PHE A 188 10.61 10.83 -16.73
C PHE A 188 11.52 9.59 -16.63
N PRO A 189 11.02 8.39 -16.95
CA PRO A 189 11.81 7.18 -16.96
C PRO A 189 12.85 7.25 -18.07
N ALA A 190 14.08 6.87 -17.76
CA ALA A 190 15.21 6.94 -18.69
C ALA A 190 15.16 5.84 -19.76
N SER A 191 14.36 4.79 -19.53
CA SER A 191 14.23 3.66 -20.44
C SER A 191 12.83 3.05 -20.41
N TYR A 192 12.53 2.24 -21.43
CA TYR A 192 11.28 1.49 -21.51
C TYR A 192 11.10 0.54 -20.31
N GLU A 193 12.20 -0.04 -19.82
CA GLU A 193 12.21 -0.93 -18.66
C GLU A 193 11.83 -0.18 -17.39
N GLN A 194 12.39 1.02 -17.16
CA GLN A 194 11.99 1.86 -16.01
C GLN A 194 10.53 2.28 -16.10
N TRP A 195 10.06 2.65 -17.30
CA TRP A 195 8.66 2.95 -17.53
C TRP A 195 7.76 1.74 -17.22
N GLN A 196 8.11 0.54 -17.73
CA GLN A 196 7.37 -0.68 -17.43
C GLN A 196 7.38 -1.02 -15.93
N GLN A 197 8.50 -0.81 -15.23
CA GLN A 197 8.58 -1.02 -13.79
C GLN A 197 7.65 -0.06 -13.04
N GLU A 198 7.64 1.22 -13.39
CA GLU A 198 6.73 2.22 -12.84
C GLU A 198 5.26 1.82 -13.07
N ARG A 199 4.91 1.43 -14.29
CA ARG A 199 3.56 0.99 -14.66
C ARG A 199 3.13 -0.31 -13.94
N ARG A 200 4.08 -1.08 -13.40
CA ARG A 200 3.82 -2.34 -12.69
C ARG A 200 4.15 -2.28 -11.20
N LYS A 201 4.44 -1.11 -10.64
CA LYS A 201 4.97 -1.00 -9.27
C LYS A 201 4.05 -1.60 -8.21
N ALA A 202 2.73 -1.45 -8.35
CA ALA A 202 1.76 -2.05 -7.43
C ALA A 202 1.81 -3.59 -7.41
N LEU A 203 2.13 -4.23 -8.54
CA LEU A 203 2.33 -5.68 -8.61
C LEU A 203 3.54 -6.13 -7.80
N VAL A 204 4.60 -5.32 -7.80
CA VAL A 204 5.78 -5.55 -6.97
C VAL A 204 5.43 -5.41 -5.50
N TRP A 205 4.66 -4.37 -5.13
CA TRP A 205 4.19 -4.20 -3.76
C TRP A 205 3.43 -5.44 -3.29
N LEU A 206 2.46 -5.92 -4.09
CA LEU A 206 1.68 -7.10 -3.77
C LEU A 206 2.58 -8.33 -3.57
N ALA A 207 3.50 -8.59 -4.50
CA ALA A 207 4.39 -9.74 -4.39
C ALA A 207 5.24 -9.70 -3.10
N ILE A 208 5.76 -8.54 -2.73
CA ILE A 208 6.56 -8.38 -1.51
C ILE A 208 5.68 -8.51 -0.27
N ILE A 209 4.52 -7.86 -0.23
CA ILE A 209 3.60 -7.94 0.89
C ILE A 209 3.21 -9.41 1.14
N GLU A 210 2.78 -10.13 0.10
CA GLU A 210 2.43 -11.56 0.22
C GLU A 210 3.58 -12.41 0.77
N ASN A 211 4.78 -12.22 0.21
CA ASN A 211 5.95 -12.98 0.65
C ASN A 211 6.31 -12.65 2.11
N ALA A 212 6.20 -11.37 2.51
CA ALA A 212 6.46 -10.94 3.88
C ALA A 212 5.40 -11.44 4.87
N LEU A 213 4.12 -11.47 4.49
CA LEU A 213 3.03 -12.07 5.27
C LEU A 213 3.30 -13.56 5.50
N ALA A 214 3.60 -14.30 4.44
CA ALA A 214 3.90 -15.73 4.52
C ALA A 214 5.13 -16.02 5.39
N GLU A 215 6.20 -15.25 5.22
CA GLU A 215 7.44 -15.43 6.00
C GLU A 215 7.25 -15.05 7.47
N SER A 216 6.56 -13.95 7.77
CA SER A 216 6.23 -13.53 9.13
C SER A 216 5.39 -14.59 9.84
N SER A 217 4.36 -15.11 9.17
CA SER A 217 3.51 -16.18 9.71
C SER A 217 4.29 -17.48 9.96
N ARG A 218 5.21 -17.84 9.06
CA ARG A 218 5.98 -19.09 9.14
C ARG A 218 7.08 -19.04 10.20
N SER A 219 7.76 -17.91 10.35
CA SER A 219 8.97 -17.77 11.15
C SER A 219 8.75 -17.02 12.47
N GLY A 220 7.62 -16.32 12.63
CA GLY A 220 7.37 -15.40 13.73
C GLY A 220 8.15 -14.08 13.64
N LYS A 221 8.84 -13.82 12.53
CA LYS A 221 9.56 -12.56 12.31
C LYS A 221 8.61 -11.36 12.15
N ASP A 222 9.15 -10.18 12.46
CA ASP A 222 8.56 -8.88 12.17
C ASP A 222 8.15 -8.77 10.69
N PHE A 223 6.87 -8.50 10.44
CA PHE A 223 6.33 -8.35 9.09
C PHE A 223 6.96 -7.14 8.39
N ALA A 224 7.03 -6.00 9.06
CA ALA A 224 7.47 -4.75 8.46
C ALA A 224 8.97 -4.79 8.14
N GLY A 225 9.78 -5.37 9.03
CA GLY A 225 11.20 -5.65 8.80
C GLY A 225 11.43 -6.63 7.64
N THR A 226 10.66 -7.73 7.59
CA THR A 226 10.77 -8.71 6.51
C THR A 226 10.42 -8.08 5.15
N ALA A 227 9.34 -7.29 5.09
CA ALA A 227 8.95 -6.59 3.88
C ALA A 227 10.02 -5.59 3.43
N GLN A 228 10.60 -4.83 4.37
CA GLN A 228 11.68 -3.88 4.08
C GLN A 228 12.94 -4.57 3.53
N GLU A 229 13.34 -5.71 4.11
CA GLU A 229 14.47 -6.50 3.61
C GLU A 229 14.23 -6.99 2.17
N MET A 230 13.03 -7.53 1.89
CA MET A 230 12.66 -7.95 0.54
C MET A 230 12.65 -6.78 -0.45
N TRP A 231 12.23 -5.59 0.01
CA TRP A 231 12.18 -4.38 -0.80
C TRP A 231 13.56 -3.89 -1.24
N LEU A 232 14.57 -3.99 -0.36
CA LEU A 232 15.95 -3.62 -0.68
C LEU A 232 16.53 -4.43 -1.85
N HIS A 233 16.00 -5.63 -2.09
CA HIS A 233 16.40 -6.50 -3.19
C HIS A 233 15.40 -6.53 -4.35
N ALA A 234 14.33 -5.72 -4.29
CA ALA A 234 13.23 -5.81 -5.25
C ALA A 234 13.60 -5.34 -6.66
N THR A 235 14.43 -4.30 -6.77
CA THR A 235 14.84 -3.73 -8.07
C THR A 235 15.71 -4.70 -8.88
N GLU A 236 16.33 -5.68 -8.23
CA GLU A 236 17.15 -6.71 -8.86
C GLU A 236 16.32 -7.94 -9.26
N ASN A 237 15.08 -8.05 -8.75
CA ASN A 237 14.25 -9.23 -8.92
C ASN A 237 13.17 -9.03 -10.00
N ALA A 238 13.52 -9.37 -11.24
CA ALA A 238 12.61 -9.32 -12.39
C ALA A 238 11.38 -10.26 -12.29
N LEU A 239 11.31 -11.15 -11.30
CA LEU A 239 10.19 -12.06 -11.11
C LEU A 239 9.04 -11.47 -10.28
N LEU A 240 9.30 -10.43 -9.48
CA LEU A 240 8.26 -9.85 -8.60
C LEU A 240 7.04 -9.33 -9.36
N PRO A 241 7.16 -8.56 -10.48
CA PRO A 241 5.99 -8.14 -11.24
C PRO A 241 5.17 -9.33 -11.76
N LYS A 242 5.83 -10.38 -12.25
CA LYS A 242 5.18 -11.60 -12.75
C LYS A 242 4.48 -12.38 -11.63
N GLN A 243 5.04 -12.36 -10.42
CA GLN A 243 4.39 -12.95 -9.25
C GLN A 243 3.12 -12.17 -8.90
N GLY A 244 3.18 -10.83 -8.84
CA GLY A 244 2.01 -9.98 -8.62
C GLY A 244 0.91 -10.20 -9.66
N GLU A 245 1.26 -10.29 -10.95
CA GLU A 245 0.31 -10.59 -12.02
C GLU A 245 -0.38 -11.95 -11.81
N ARG A 246 0.37 -12.99 -11.42
CA ARG A 246 -0.20 -14.31 -11.13
C ARG A 246 -1.18 -14.25 -9.96
N LEU A 247 -0.85 -13.51 -8.90
CA LEU A 247 -1.71 -13.34 -7.73
C LEU A 247 -3.03 -12.66 -8.11
N ILE A 248 -2.99 -11.56 -8.87
CA ILE A 248 -4.22 -10.89 -9.32
C ILE A 248 -5.04 -11.79 -10.25
N ASN A 249 -4.41 -12.57 -11.12
CA ASN A 249 -5.13 -13.51 -11.98
C ASN A 249 -5.89 -14.58 -11.17
N LEU A 250 -5.45 -14.92 -9.95
CA LEU A 250 -6.19 -15.82 -9.06
C LEU A 250 -7.48 -15.19 -8.52
N LEU A 251 -7.60 -13.85 -8.48
CA LEU A 251 -8.86 -13.18 -8.12
C LEU A 251 -9.96 -13.42 -9.14
N SER A 252 -9.57 -13.42 -10.42
CA SER A 252 -10.49 -13.56 -11.56
C SER A 252 -10.77 -15.01 -11.93
N ALA A 253 -10.04 -15.98 -11.36
CA ALA A 253 -10.29 -17.38 -11.61
C ALA A 253 -11.65 -17.77 -11.01
N PRO A 254 -12.59 -18.35 -11.80
CA PRO A 254 -13.81 -18.89 -11.23
C PRO A 254 -13.43 -19.86 -10.13
N ALA A 255 -14.01 -19.69 -8.94
CA ALA A 255 -13.79 -20.60 -7.82
C ALA A 255 -14.01 -22.01 -8.36
N CYS A 256 -12.97 -22.85 -8.36
CA CYS A 256 -13.10 -24.25 -8.71
C CYS A 256 -14.25 -24.78 -7.85
N GLN A 257 -15.42 -24.98 -8.46
CA GLN A 257 -16.52 -25.66 -7.83
C GLN A 257 -15.94 -27.02 -7.46
N LYS A 258 -15.69 -27.23 -6.18
CA LYS A 258 -15.51 -28.58 -5.65
C LYS A 258 -16.83 -29.27 -5.98
N VAL A 259 -16.85 -29.99 -7.09
CA VAL A 259 -17.88 -30.97 -7.38
C VAL A 259 -17.70 -32.03 -6.32
N PHE A 260 -18.34 -31.83 -5.19
CA PHE A 260 -18.66 -32.93 -4.29
C PHE A 260 -19.65 -33.79 -5.06
N VAL A 261 -19.14 -34.82 -5.74
CA VAL A 261 -19.96 -35.93 -6.21
C VAL A 261 -20.39 -36.68 -4.95
N PRO A 262 -21.71 -36.89 -4.73
CA PRO A 262 -22.23 -37.60 -3.57
C PRO A 262 -21.75 -39.05 -3.47
#